data_AF-A0A6A6HL70-F1
#
_entry.id   AF-A0A6A6HL70-F1
#
_cell.length_a   1.000
_cell.length_b   1.000
_cell.length_c   1.000
_cell.angle_alpha   90.00
_cell.angle_beta   90.00
_cell.angle_gamma   90.00
#
_symmetry.space_group_name_H-M   'P 1'
#
loop_
_entity.id
_entity.type
_entity.pdbx_description
1 polymer ?
#
loop_
_entity_poly.entity_id
_entity_poly.type
_entity_poly.pdbx_seq_one_letter_code
_entity_poly.pdbx_strand_id
1 'polypeptide(L)'
;MAPAFGLGLIKLWSVLWTSIMILVHDCKTDFRRIDRVLYASPEKDPTDNATSTAVQTFDLTESRQRHRGSSTQITRGSNSQPVEKARDHSLLVWQDYPATSLLRRIDWVLDLYTNFRGMSWNWRIAGPPPIPDWVESRLEGHSDSGPPRKGFVAGRDGTRMYSNLHDLLVARAKTFVLGYFVMDILKNFMMHDIYFLHGDRTLPPPSFLPSPIRESYFLVQSYRLLLSMAMMYTALHTVFDLSPLFFAGLLGPTLIGVRGEPWIYPDTYGAFSTILDKGLAGWWGGWWHQTFRFAFEATAKRILQELGFDISSLSGKALQLIIAFSLSGCLHACASVTQLGQTHPITGAFSFFLLQSLGILLQILLSHQLKKIGVVERTPKILRRATNLIFTSAWLYLTAPLICDDFAAGGIWLFEPIPISPLRGLGLGIEGTGWWCWKGFPWIHWYRGQHWWQTGFIM
;
A
#
# COMPACT_ATOMS: atom_id res chain seq x y z
N MET A 1 8.23 -19.15 -9.59
CA MET A 1 7.51 -19.42 -8.33
C MET A 1 6.78 -18.17 -7.81
N ALA A 2 7.41 -17.28 -7.03
CA ALA A 2 6.74 -16.04 -6.57
C ALA A 2 6.34 -15.05 -7.69
N PRO A 3 7.13 -14.87 -8.78
CA PRO A 3 6.68 -14.07 -9.92
C PRO A 3 5.40 -14.63 -10.55
N ALA A 4 5.23 -15.96 -10.56
CA ALA A 4 4.05 -16.61 -11.09
C ALA A 4 2.81 -16.27 -10.23
N PHE A 5 2.93 -16.35 -8.90
CA PHE A 5 1.91 -15.84 -7.97
C PHE A 5 1.57 -14.36 -8.24
N GLY A 6 2.60 -13.52 -8.42
CA GLY A 6 2.45 -12.11 -8.78
C GLY A 6 1.68 -11.90 -10.10
N LEU A 7 1.89 -12.75 -11.10
CA LEU A 7 1.14 -12.68 -12.37
C LEU A 7 -0.36 -12.92 -12.16
N GLY A 8 -0.74 -13.93 -11.35
CA GLY A 8 -2.14 -14.17 -11.02
C GLY A 8 -2.78 -13.01 -10.24
N LEU A 9 -2.04 -12.43 -9.28
CA LEU A 9 -2.45 -11.22 -8.57
C LEU A 9 -2.70 -10.06 -9.55
N ILE A 10 -1.72 -9.73 -10.40
CA ILE A 10 -1.80 -8.60 -11.32
C ILE A 10 -2.93 -8.79 -12.34
N LYS A 11 -3.14 -10.02 -12.83
CA LYS A 11 -4.24 -10.31 -13.77
C LYS A 11 -5.60 -10.00 -13.16
N LEU A 12 -5.92 -10.56 -11.99
CA LEU A 12 -7.22 -10.28 -11.38
C LEU A 12 -7.31 -8.84 -10.89
N TRP A 13 -6.24 -8.28 -10.32
CA TRP A 13 -6.20 -6.87 -9.95
C TRP A 13 -6.54 -5.97 -11.14
N SER A 14 -5.94 -6.24 -12.31
CA SER A 14 -6.22 -5.47 -13.53
C SER A 14 -7.69 -5.53 -13.89
N VAL A 15 -8.27 -6.74 -13.95
CA VAL A 15 -9.69 -6.93 -14.27
C VAL A 15 -10.58 -6.20 -13.26
N LEU A 16 -10.32 -6.37 -11.97
CA LEU A 16 -11.11 -5.75 -10.92
C LEU A 16 -11.01 -4.22 -10.98
N TRP A 17 -9.79 -3.69 -11.06
CA TRP A 17 -9.53 -2.26 -11.09
C TRP A 17 -10.17 -1.60 -12.32
N THR A 18 -9.96 -2.17 -13.52
CA THR A 18 -10.57 -1.62 -14.74
C THR A 18 -12.09 -1.74 -14.71
N SER A 19 -12.64 -2.82 -14.16
CA SER A 19 -14.09 -2.98 -14.02
C SER A 19 -14.69 -1.93 -13.09
N ILE A 20 -14.02 -1.62 -11.97
CA ILE A 20 -14.46 -0.55 -11.07
C ILE A 20 -14.43 0.80 -11.78
N MET A 21 -13.34 1.09 -12.47
CA MET A 21 -13.15 2.36 -13.15
C MET A 21 -14.12 2.58 -14.31
N ILE A 22 -14.61 1.52 -14.97
CA ILE A 22 -15.48 1.61 -16.15
C ILE A 22 -16.96 1.38 -15.80
N LEU A 23 -17.27 0.46 -14.87
CA LEU A 23 -18.64 0.04 -14.57
C LEU A 23 -19.21 0.70 -13.31
N VAL A 24 -18.36 1.11 -12.37
CA VAL A 24 -18.79 1.66 -11.08
C VAL A 24 -18.68 3.18 -11.05
N HIS A 25 -17.68 3.73 -11.74
CA HIS A 25 -17.38 5.15 -11.75
C HIS A 25 -17.31 5.71 -13.17
N ASP A 26 -17.54 7.01 -13.31
CA ASP A 26 -17.12 7.74 -14.50
C ASP A 26 -15.71 8.28 -14.28
N CYS A 27 -14.73 7.65 -14.94
CA CYS A 27 -13.32 8.03 -14.88
C CYS A 27 -13.07 9.52 -15.07
N LYS A 28 -13.85 10.21 -15.90
CA LYS A 28 -13.58 11.61 -16.25
C LYS A 28 -14.08 12.58 -15.19
N THR A 29 -15.17 12.23 -14.50
CA THR A 29 -15.85 13.14 -13.56
C THR A 29 -15.56 12.80 -12.11
N ASP A 30 -15.40 11.52 -11.79
CA ASP A 30 -15.33 11.05 -10.41
C ASP A 30 -13.91 11.13 -9.83
N PHE A 31 -12.89 11.22 -10.69
CA PHE A 31 -11.49 11.15 -10.31
C PHE A 31 -10.75 12.44 -10.60
N ARG A 32 -10.07 12.96 -9.58
CA ARG A 32 -9.19 14.11 -9.67
C ARG A 32 -7.91 13.81 -8.90
N ARG A 33 -6.77 14.24 -9.44
CA ARG A 33 -5.47 14.18 -8.76
C ARG A 33 -4.94 15.56 -8.47
N ILE A 34 -4.13 15.69 -7.44
CA ILE A 34 -3.37 16.90 -7.14
C ILE A 34 -2.17 16.94 -8.10
N ASP A 35 -2.04 18.03 -8.85
CA ASP A 35 -0.93 18.26 -9.77
C ASP A 35 -0.32 19.66 -9.56
N ARG A 36 0.91 19.88 -10.05
CA ARG A 36 1.59 21.18 -10.03
C ARG A 36 1.47 21.85 -11.40
N VAL A 37 1.01 23.08 -11.41
CA VAL A 37 1.00 23.94 -12.61
C VAL A 37 1.96 25.10 -12.38
N LEU A 38 2.91 25.28 -13.30
CA LEU A 38 3.79 26.44 -13.30
C LEU A 38 3.00 27.67 -13.76
N TYR A 39 3.04 28.75 -12.99
CA TYR A 39 2.72 30.06 -13.56
C TYR A 39 3.72 30.34 -14.68
N ALA A 40 3.25 30.52 -15.90
CA ALA A 40 3.96 31.43 -16.79
C ALA A 40 3.84 32.79 -16.11
N SER A 41 4.96 33.38 -15.65
CA SER A 41 4.93 34.81 -15.33
C SER A 41 4.33 35.53 -16.55
N PRO A 42 3.41 36.48 -16.37
CA PRO A 42 3.12 37.40 -17.46
C PRO A 42 4.47 38.01 -17.84
N GLU A 43 4.97 37.67 -19.03
CA GLU A 43 6.05 38.42 -19.63
C GLU A 43 5.67 39.89 -19.48
N LYS A 44 6.51 40.65 -18.77
CA LYS A 44 6.50 42.09 -18.91
C LYS A 44 6.99 42.35 -20.32
N ASP A 45 6.08 42.28 -21.28
CA ASP A 45 6.37 42.77 -22.61
C ASP A 45 6.06 44.25 -22.70
N PRO A 46 6.93 45.01 -23.40
CA PRO A 46 6.99 46.45 -23.36
C PRO A 46 5.94 47.05 -24.30
N THR A 47 5.25 48.09 -23.83
CA THR A 47 4.67 49.18 -24.62
C THR A 47 3.80 48.82 -25.85
N ASP A 48 2.51 49.16 -25.74
CA ASP A 48 1.66 49.76 -26.78
C ASP A 48 1.62 49.11 -28.18
N ASN A 49 0.56 48.35 -28.47
CA ASN A 49 -0.59 48.81 -29.28
C ASN A 49 -1.41 47.67 -29.90
N ALA A 50 -2.71 47.94 -30.00
CA ALA A 50 -3.67 47.45 -30.98
C ALA A 50 -4.47 46.15 -30.71
N THR A 51 -5.76 46.39 -30.45
CA THR A 51 -6.95 45.67 -30.95
C THR A 51 -7.32 44.30 -30.36
N SER A 52 -8.07 44.39 -29.27
CA SER A 52 -9.34 43.71 -28.98
C SER A 52 -9.92 42.72 -30.02
N THR A 53 -10.23 41.50 -29.57
CA THR A 53 -11.56 40.89 -29.78
C THR A 53 -11.93 40.06 -28.56
N ALA A 54 -13.09 40.37 -27.99
CA ALA A 54 -13.59 39.88 -26.71
C ALA A 54 -14.31 38.54 -26.81
N VAL A 55 -14.28 37.76 -25.72
CA VAL A 55 -15.47 37.02 -25.25
C VAL A 55 -15.57 37.17 -23.73
N GLN A 56 -16.60 37.89 -23.30
CA GLN A 56 -17.11 38.07 -21.93
C GLN A 56 -17.58 36.71 -21.37
N THR A 57 -17.63 36.45 -20.05
CA THR A 57 -18.66 37.00 -19.16
C THR A 57 -18.38 36.77 -17.66
N PHE A 58 -18.54 37.88 -16.91
CA PHE A 58 -19.16 38.11 -15.58
C PHE A 58 -18.66 37.41 -14.31
N ASP A 59 -18.68 38.00 -13.11
CA ASP A 59 -18.69 39.37 -12.56
C ASP A 59 -18.88 39.16 -11.05
N LEU A 60 -18.08 39.78 -10.17
CA LEU A 60 -18.47 40.12 -8.78
C LEU A 60 -17.52 41.19 -8.23
N THR A 61 -17.91 42.44 -8.51
CA THR A 61 -18.02 43.58 -7.58
C THR A 61 -16.99 43.82 -6.46
N GLU A 62 -16.28 44.94 -6.65
CA GLU A 62 -16.01 46.04 -5.71
C GLU A 62 -15.52 45.77 -4.27
N SER A 63 -14.27 46.20 -4.01
CA SER A 63 -14.04 47.16 -2.92
C SER A 63 -12.83 48.06 -3.20
N ARG A 64 -13.03 49.34 -2.89
CA ARG A 64 -12.19 50.51 -3.13
C ARG A 64 -10.89 50.53 -2.32
N GLN A 65 -9.84 50.99 -3.02
CA GLN A 65 -8.81 51.95 -2.62
C GLN A 65 -8.73 52.37 -1.13
N ARG A 66 -7.51 52.30 -0.57
CA ARG A 66 -6.80 53.51 -0.08
C ARG A 66 -5.29 53.30 0.14
N HIS A 67 -4.55 54.28 -0.38
CA HIS A 67 -3.13 54.57 -0.21
C HIS A 67 -2.60 54.54 1.23
N ARG A 68 -1.35 54.10 1.42
CA ARG A 68 -0.23 54.97 1.84
C ARG A 68 1.12 54.25 1.71
N GLY A 69 2.08 54.92 1.08
CA GLY A 69 3.42 54.41 0.88
C GLY A 69 4.36 54.60 2.06
N SER A 70 5.50 53.91 2.01
CA SER A 70 6.77 54.35 2.60
C SER A 70 7.93 53.59 1.96
N SER A 71 8.70 54.32 1.15
CA SER A 71 10.16 54.35 1.05
C SER A 71 10.99 53.14 1.53
N THR A 72 11.65 52.51 0.55
CA THR A 72 13.10 52.28 0.45
C THR A 72 13.88 51.85 1.70
N GLN A 73 14.38 50.61 1.66
CA GLN A 73 15.78 50.33 2.03
C GLN A 73 16.34 49.21 1.15
N ILE A 74 17.37 49.58 0.40
CA ILE A 74 18.21 48.71 -0.42
C ILE A 74 19.19 48.03 0.52
N THR A 75 19.12 46.70 0.64
CA THR A 75 20.16 45.91 1.28
C THR A 75 20.65 44.87 0.29
N ARG A 76 21.86 45.11 -0.25
CA ARG A 76 22.67 44.15 -1.00
C ARG A 76 23.00 42.97 -0.09
N GLY A 77 22.71 41.75 -0.53
CA GLY A 77 23.13 40.55 0.18
C GLY A 77 22.99 39.27 -0.66
N SER A 78 24.14 38.70 -1.03
CA SER A 78 24.40 37.27 -1.19
C SER A 78 23.63 36.48 -2.26
N ASN A 79 24.32 36.23 -3.38
CA ASN A 79 24.01 35.22 -4.38
C ASN A 79 24.01 33.81 -3.79
N SER A 80 22.83 33.28 -3.46
CA SER A 80 22.65 31.83 -3.28
C SER A 80 21.19 31.40 -3.42
N GLN A 81 20.43 31.89 -4.42
CA GLN A 81 19.05 31.42 -4.65
C GLN A 81 18.60 31.49 -6.12
N PRO A 82 18.73 30.39 -6.87
CA PRO A 82 17.82 30.10 -7.98
C PRO A 82 16.75 29.06 -7.60
N VAL A 83 17.04 28.19 -6.63
CA VAL A 83 16.29 26.94 -6.40
C VAL A 83 15.05 27.14 -5.51
N GLU A 84 15.09 28.06 -4.54
CA GLU A 84 13.93 28.35 -3.68
C GLU A 84 12.85 29.16 -4.43
N LYS A 85 13.24 30.11 -5.28
CA LYS A 85 12.31 30.93 -6.08
C LYS A 85 11.49 30.14 -7.10
N ALA A 86 12.00 29.03 -7.63
CA ALA A 86 11.24 28.20 -8.59
C ALA A 86 10.04 27.48 -7.95
N ARG A 87 10.09 27.19 -6.63
CA ARG A 87 8.94 26.63 -5.89
C ARG A 87 7.85 27.67 -5.60
N ASP A 88 8.19 28.95 -5.65
CA ASP A 88 7.31 30.07 -5.28
C ASP A 88 6.29 30.43 -6.38
N HIS A 89 6.43 29.86 -7.59
CA HIS A 89 5.55 30.11 -8.73
C HIS A 89 4.78 28.88 -9.23
N SER A 90 4.78 27.77 -8.49
CA SER A 90 3.97 26.58 -8.83
C SER A 90 2.71 26.52 -7.97
N LEU A 91 1.54 26.57 -8.59
CA LEU A 91 0.26 26.33 -7.92
C LEU A 91 -0.03 24.83 -7.85
N LEU A 92 -0.64 24.39 -6.73
CA LEU A 92 -1.25 23.08 -6.63
C LEU A 92 -2.71 23.18 -7.05
N VAL A 93 -3.15 22.29 -7.94
CA VAL A 93 -4.52 22.27 -8.45
C VAL A 93 -5.07 20.85 -8.46
N TRP A 94 -6.39 20.74 -8.35
CA TRP A 94 -7.09 19.51 -8.72
C TRP A 94 -7.15 19.41 -10.24
N GLN A 95 -6.51 18.38 -10.78
CA GLN A 95 -6.50 18.04 -12.18
C GLN A 95 -7.54 16.94 -12.46
N ASP A 96 -8.59 17.33 -13.18
CA ASP A 96 -9.53 16.43 -13.86
C ASP A 96 -8.86 15.67 -15.02
N TYR A 97 -9.60 14.74 -15.64
CA TYR A 97 -9.13 14.03 -16.83
C TYR A 97 -8.67 15.00 -17.94
N PRO A 98 -7.42 14.89 -18.43
CA PRO A 98 -6.88 15.87 -19.38
C PRO A 98 -7.61 15.91 -20.73
N ALA A 99 -8.11 17.09 -21.12
CA ALA A 99 -8.88 17.25 -22.36
C ALA A 99 -8.04 17.28 -23.64
N THR A 100 -6.77 17.68 -23.60
CA THR A 100 -6.02 18.08 -24.81
C THR A 100 -4.98 17.07 -25.31
N SER A 101 -4.05 16.65 -24.45
CA SER A 101 -2.89 15.84 -24.86
C SER A 101 -3.09 14.35 -24.57
N LEU A 102 -2.88 13.49 -25.58
CA LEU A 102 -2.88 12.04 -25.43
C LEU A 102 -1.84 11.57 -24.40
N LEU A 103 -0.64 12.15 -24.41
CA LEU A 103 0.41 11.79 -23.44
C LEU A 103 0.00 12.14 -22.02
N ARG A 104 -0.67 13.30 -21.80
CA ARG A 104 -1.20 13.66 -20.49
C ARG A 104 -2.33 12.71 -20.04
N ARG A 105 -3.18 12.27 -20.97
CA ARG A 105 -4.22 11.27 -20.68
C ARG A 105 -3.60 9.93 -20.30
N ILE A 106 -2.57 9.47 -21.01
CA ILE A 106 -1.84 8.24 -20.69
C ILE A 106 -1.18 8.35 -19.31
N ASP A 107 -0.45 9.43 -19.05
CA ASP A 107 0.16 9.68 -17.73
C ASP A 107 -0.88 9.68 -16.59
N TRP A 108 -2.02 10.34 -16.81
CA TRP A 108 -3.11 10.39 -15.83
C TRP A 108 -3.72 9.00 -15.57
N VAL A 109 -3.96 8.21 -16.62
CA VAL A 109 -4.50 6.85 -16.49
C VAL A 109 -3.48 5.90 -15.84
N LEU A 110 -2.21 6.01 -16.19
CA LEU A 110 -1.14 5.21 -15.58
C LEU A 110 -0.99 5.55 -14.10
N ASP A 111 -1.06 6.81 -13.71
CA ASP A 111 -1.04 7.23 -12.31
C ASP A 111 -2.27 6.69 -11.57
N LEU A 112 -3.47 6.78 -12.15
CA LEU A 112 -4.68 6.19 -11.55
C LEU A 112 -4.57 4.68 -11.38
N TYR A 113 -3.99 3.97 -12.35
CA TYR A 113 -3.82 2.51 -12.30
C TYR A 113 -2.73 2.06 -11.30
N THR A 114 -1.67 2.84 -11.15
CA THR A 114 -0.51 2.50 -10.30
C THR A 114 -0.60 3.06 -8.88
N ASN A 115 -1.57 3.94 -8.61
CA ASN A 115 -1.83 4.45 -7.27
C ASN A 115 -2.90 3.60 -6.60
N PHE A 116 -2.52 2.87 -5.55
CA PHE A 116 -3.41 1.91 -4.87
C PHE A 116 -4.15 2.52 -3.67
N ARG A 117 -3.60 3.59 -3.07
CA ARG A 117 -4.13 4.21 -1.83
C ARG A 117 -4.73 5.60 -2.06
N GLY A 118 -4.57 6.16 -3.26
CA GLY A 118 -5.16 7.44 -3.66
C GLY A 118 -4.55 8.63 -2.95
N MET A 119 -3.26 8.59 -2.65
CA MET A 119 -2.63 9.55 -1.73
C MET A 119 -2.63 10.99 -2.26
N SER A 120 -2.49 11.17 -3.57
CA SER A 120 -2.64 12.45 -4.25
C SER A 120 -4.00 12.60 -4.94
N TRP A 121 -4.97 11.74 -4.63
CA TRP A 121 -6.25 11.65 -5.34
C TRP A 121 -7.43 11.93 -4.42
N ASN A 122 -8.55 12.38 -5.01
CA ASN A 122 -9.79 12.69 -4.29
C ASN A 122 -10.48 11.45 -3.68
N TRP A 123 -10.14 10.23 -4.12
CA TRP A 123 -10.69 8.96 -3.62
C TRP A 123 -9.86 8.31 -2.51
N ARG A 124 -8.84 9.01 -1.98
CA ARG A 124 -7.92 8.56 -0.91
C ARG A 124 -8.61 7.67 0.12
N ILE A 125 -8.00 6.52 0.41
CA ILE A 125 -8.55 5.58 1.40
C ILE A 125 -8.58 6.19 2.81
N ALA A 126 -9.53 5.74 3.62
CA ALA A 126 -9.57 6.07 5.04
C ALA A 126 -8.50 5.31 5.84
N GLY A 127 -8.01 5.92 6.91
CA GLY A 127 -7.01 5.33 7.81
C GLY A 127 -5.75 6.19 7.85
N PRO A 128 -5.05 6.36 6.72
CA PRO A 128 -3.85 7.18 6.64
C PRO A 128 -4.10 8.64 7.03
N PRO A 129 -3.04 9.42 7.31
CA PRO A 129 -3.14 10.87 7.52
C PRO A 129 -3.99 11.54 6.44
N PRO A 130 -4.68 12.66 6.73
CA PRO A 130 -5.33 13.46 5.69
C PRO A 130 -4.29 14.12 4.76
N ILE A 131 -4.77 14.84 3.74
CA ILE A 131 -3.92 15.74 2.96
C ILE A 131 -3.35 16.79 3.93
N PRO A 132 -2.05 17.17 3.82
CA PRO A 132 -1.50 18.18 4.71
C PRO A 132 -2.21 19.53 4.60
N ASP A 133 -2.44 20.23 5.72
CA ASP A 133 -3.12 21.54 5.76
C ASP A 133 -2.48 22.58 4.82
N TRP A 134 -1.15 22.56 4.65
CA TRP A 134 -0.44 23.45 3.72
C TRP A 134 -0.75 23.13 2.25
N VAL A 135 -0.95 21.84 1.91
CA VAL A 135 -1.38 21.43 0.57
C VAL A 135 -2.82 21.87 0.33
N GLU A 136 -3.71 21.69 1.31
CA GLU A 136 -5.10 22.14 1.23
C GLU A 136 -5.18 23.67 1.07
N SER A 137 -4.43 24.41 1.88
CA SER A 137 -4.33 25.87 1.80
C SER A 137 -3.89 26.35 0.41
N ARG A 138 -2.90 25.69 -0.21
CA ARG A 138 -2.49 25.99 -1.59
C ARG A 138 -3.54 25.64 -2.64
N LEU A 139 -4.26 24.53 -2.46
CA LEU A 139 -5.35 24.12 -3.36
C LEU A 139 -6.51 25.14 -3.33
N GLU A 140 -6.71 25.80 -2.19
CA GLU A 140 -7.70 26.88 -2.01
C GLU A 140 -7.19 28.25 -2.49
N GLY A 141 -5.92 28.36 -2.92
CA GLY A 141 -5.31 29.62 -3.35
C GLY A 141 -4.90 30.54 -2.20
N HIS A 142 -4.85 30.03 -0.96
CA HIS A 142 -4.41 30.76 0.21
C HIS A 142 -2.88 30.77 0.33
N SER A 143 -2.33 31.82 0.96
CA SER A 143 -0.91 31.88 1.32
C SER A 143 -0.66 30.93 2.50
N ASP A 144 0.21 29.95 2.32
CA ASP A 144 0.52 28.95 3.34
C ASP A 144 1.87 29.23 4.03
N SER A 145 2.07 28.61 5.19
CA SER A 145 3.35 28.61 5.90
C SER A 145 4.35 27.58 5.34
N GLY A 146 3.99 26.90 4.25
CA GLY A 146 4.72 25.79 3.65
C GLY A 146 4.71 24.51 4.50
N PRO A 147 5.40 23.45 4.03
CA PRO A 147 5.50 22.20 4.78
C PRO A 147 6.22 22.42 6.12
N PRO A 148 5.76 21.80 7.23
CA PRO A 148 6.45 21.90 8.50
C PRO A 148 7.87 21.32 8.40
N ARG A 149 8.84 22.00 9.03
CA ARG A 149 10.27 21.72 8.86
C ARG A 149 10.69 20.30 9.27
N LYS A 150 10.06 19.73 10.31
CA LYS A 150 10.37 18.41 10.84
C LYS A 150 9.14 17.73 11.40
N GLY A 151 9.18 16.40 11.40
CA GLY A 151 8.19 15.56 12.05
C GLY A 151 7.32 14.78 11.07
N PHE A 152 6.29 14.19 11.64
CA PHE A 152 5.30 13.42 10.91
C PHE A 152 3.90 13.71 11.43
N VAL A 153 2.91 13.51 10.58
CA VAL A 153 1.49 13.51 10.95
C VAL A 153 1.03 12.05 11.00
N ALA A 154 0.35 11.68 12.09
CA ALA A 154 -0.17 10.32 12.28
C ALA A 154 -1.61 10.19 11.78
N GLY A 155 -1.92 9.08 11.12
CA GLY A 155 -3.25 8.73 10.65
C GLY A 155 -4.09 8.13 11.77
N ARG A 156 -5.38 7.94 11.49
CA ARG A 156 -6.30 7.23 12.40
C ARG A 156 -5.93 5.75 12.57
N ASP A 157 -5.25 5.18 11.59
CA ASP A 157 -4.67 3.83 11.65
C ASP A 157 -3.27 3.80 12.28
N GLY A 158 -2.69 4.95 12.59
CA GLY A 158 -1.34 5.09 13.15
C GLY A 158 -0.21 5.11 12.10
N THR A 159 -0.52 5.08 10.81
CA THR A 159 0.50 5.30 9.76
C THR A 159 1.02 6.73 9.84
N ARG A 160 2.32 6.93 9.60
CA ARG A 160 2.96 8.24 9.66
C ARG A 160 3.22 8.78 8.27
N MET A 161 2.84 10.03 8.03
CA MET A 161 3.17 10.82 6.84
C MET A 161 4.28 11.79 7.19
N TYR A 162 5.34 11.80 6.40
CA TYR A 162 6.54 12.58 6.65
C TYR A 162 6.44 13.96 6.01
N SER A 163 6.84 14.99 6.75
CA SER A 163 6.72 16.38 6.29
C SER A 163 7.85 16.81 5.35
N ASN A 164 9.00 16.15 5.42
CA ASN A 164 10.16 16.45 4.57
C ASN A 164 10.78 15.18 3.98
N LEU A 165 11.52 15.37 2.90
CA LEU A 165 12.13 14.29 2.13
C LEU A 165 13.21 13.55 2.92
N HIS A 166 14.05 14.26 3.68
CA HIS A 166 15.13 13.65 4.44
C HIS A 166 14.60 12.62 5.45
N ASP A 167 13.60 13.00 6.25
CA ASP A 167 13.05 12.12 7.28
C ASP A 167 12.34 10.91 6.67
N LEU A 168 11.66 11.08 5.52
CA LEU A 168 11.10 9.98 4.75
C LEU A 168 12.22 9.02 4.32
N LEU A 169 13.22 9.51 3.58
CA LEU A 169 14.26 8.65 3.02
C LEU A 169 15.08 7.94 4.09
N VAL A 170 15.42 8.62 5.19
CA VAL A 170 16.13 7.99 6.30
C VAL A 170 15.29 6.89 6.95
N ALA A 171 13.99 7.13 7.14
CA ALA A 171 13.10 6.11 7.69
C ALA A 171 12.99 4.90 6.76
N ARG A 172 12.80 5.12 5.45
CA ARG A 172 12.64 4.04 4.45
C ARG A 172 13.93 3.28 4.21
N ALA A 173 15.07 3.97 4.13
CA ALA A 173 16.37 3.33 3.97
C ALA A 173 16.69 2.43 5.17
N LYS A 174 16.41 2.89 6.40
CA LYS A 174 16.59 2.07 7.61
C LYS A 174 15.73 0.81 7.57
N THR A 175 14.45 0.95 7.27
CA THR A 175 13.54 -0.21 7.19
C THR A 175 13.92 -1.15 6.06
N PHE A 176 14.29 -0.63 4.89
CA PHE A 176 14.74 -1.42 3.74
C PHE A 176 16.01 -2.24 4.06
N VAL A 177 17.03 -1.59 4.64
CA VAL A 177 18.29 -2.27 5.00
C VAL A 177 18.05 -3.30 6.10
N LEU A 178 17.27 -2.97 7.14
CA LEU A 178 16.92 -3.93 8.18
C LEU A 178 16.12 -5.10 7.60
N GLY A 179 15.14 -4.81 6.75
CA GLY A 179 14.30 -5.79 6.07
C GLY A 179 15.13 -6.76 5.23
N TYR A 180 16.18 -6.28 4.54
CA TYR A 180 17.13 -7.13 3.83
C TYR A 180 17.77 -8.19 4.72
N PHE A 181 18.37 -7.77 5.84
CA PHE A 181 19.04 -8.71 6.76
C PHE A 181 18.05 -9.63 7.47
N VAL A 182 16.87 -9.13 7.83
CA VAL A 182 15.81 -9.94 8.41
C VAL A 182 15.34 -11.00 7.40
N MET A 183 15.17 -10.65 6.12
CA MET A 183 14.84 -11.63 5.08
C MET A 183 15.94 -12.68 4.92
N ASP A 184 17.22 -12.32 5.01
CA ASP A 184 18.33 -13.29 4.96
C ASP A 184 18.20 -14.32 6.10
N ILE A 185 17.97 -13.84 7.32
CA ILE A 185 17.76 -14.69 8.51
C ILE A 185 16.55 -15.60 8.31
N LEU A 186 15.39 -15.02 8.00
CA LEU A 186 14.13 -15.76 7.86
C LEU A 186 14.22 -16.80 6.75
N LYS A 187 14.81 -16.44 5.60
CA LYS A 187 14.99 -17.34 4.47
C LYS A 187 15.87 -18.52 4.87
N ASN A 188 16.94 -18.27 5.62
CA ASN A 188 17.81 -19.33 6.10
C ASN A 188 17.05 -20.33 6.99
N PHE A 189 16.22 -19.86 7.93
CA PHE A 189 15.36 -20.75 8.72
C PHE A 189 14.38 -21.56 7.86
N MET A 190 13.76 -20.91 6.87
CA MET A 190 12.79 -21.57 5.99
C MET A 190 13.44 -22.64 5.12
N MET A 191 14.68 -22.44 4.66
CA MET A 191 15.40 -23.42 3.84
C MET A 191 15.71 -24.72 4.58
N HIS A 192 15.87 -24.65 5.90
CA HIS A 192 16.16 -25.83 6.73
C HIS A 192 14.89 -26.57 7.18
N ASP A 193 13.69 -26.03 6.93
CA ASP A 193 12.42 -26.71 7.20
C ASP A 193 11.78 -27.18 5.89
N ILE A 194 11.78 -28.50 5.70
CA ILE A 194 11.25 -29.20 4.54
C ILE A 194 9.77 -28.86 4.25
N TYR A 195 9.00 -28.41 5.25
CA TYR A 195 7.65 -27.90 5.02
C TYR A 195 7.62 -26.76 4.00
N PHE A 196 8.58 -25.82 4.01
CA PHE A 196 8.56 -24.69 3.08
C PHE A 196 8.93 -25.08 1.64
N LEU A 197 9.40 -26.32 1.43
CA LEU A 197 9.66 -26.90 0.12
C LEU A 197 8.42 -27.60 -0.46
N HIS A 198 7.65 -28.31 0.37
CA HIS A 198 6.57 -29.19 -0.09
C HIS A 198 5.15 -28.76 0.30
N GLY A 199 5.01 -27.96 1.35
CA GLY A 199 3.70 -27.60 1.93
C GLY A 199 3.03 -28.70 2.74
N ASP A 200 3.69 -29.83 2.96
CA ASP A 200 3.16 -30.93 3.79
C ASP A 200 3.54 -30.73 5.27
N ARG A 201 2.51 -30.62 6.10
CA ARG A 201 2.63 -30.37 7.54
C ARG A 201 3.03 -31.62 8.33
N THR A 202 2.84 -32.80 7.77
CA THR A 202 3.22 -34.07 8.41
C THR A 202 4.74 -34.27 8.42
N LEU A 203 5.46 -33.51 7.59
CA LEU A 203 6.91 -33.58 7.50
C LEU A 203 7.59 -33.07 8.78
N PRO A 204 8.71 -33.72 9.18
CA PRO A 204 9.36 -33.44 10.45
C PRO A 204 9.89 -32.01 10.51
N PRO A 205 9.82 -31.36 11.68
CA PRO A 205 10.45 -30.06 11.88
C PRO A 205 11.99 -30.17 11.86
N PRO A 206 12.72 -29.06 11.64
CA PRO A 206 14.18 -29.06 11.62
C PRO A 206 14.81 -29.62 12.89
N SER A 207 15.91 -30.35 12.75
CA SER A 207 16.62 -30.99 13.88
C SER A 207 17.24 -29.99 14.86
N PHE A 208 17.53 -28.76 14.43
CA PHE A 208 18.06 -27.71 15.31
C PHE A 208 17.04 -27.16 16.32
N LEU A 209 15.74 -27.43 16.12
CA LEU A 209 14.72 -27.01 17.08
C LEU A 209 14.78 -27.87 18.35
N PRO A 210 14.62 -27.27 19.55
CA PRO A 210 14.56 -28.02 20.81
C PRO A 210 13.48 -29.12 20.79
N SER A 211 13.75 -30.26 21.46
CA SER A 211 12.81 -31.40 21.54
C SER A 211 11.38 -31.02 21.92
N PRO A 212 11.15 -30.17 22.96
CA PRO A 212 9.79 -29.78 23.34
C PRO A 212 9.00 -29.08 22.22
N ILE A 213 9.70 -28.35 21.34
CA ILE A 213 9.07 -27.73 20.16
C ILE A 213 8.76 -28.80 19.13
N ARG A 214 9.73 -29.66 18.81
CA ARG A 214 9.60 -30.68 17.75
C ARG A 214 8.50 -31.71 18.04
N GLU A 215 8.29 -32.03 19.31
CA GLU A 215 7.30 -33.02 19.75
C GLU A 215 5.88 -32.44 19.87
N SER A 216 5.73 -31.11 19.87
CA SER A 216 4.44 -30.45 20.00
C SER A 216 3.93 -29.94 18.66
N TYR A 217 2.84 -30.55 18.18
CA TYR A 217 2.14 -30.09 16.97
C TYR A 217 1.79 -28.60 17.05
N PHE A 218 1.35 -28.13 18.22
CA PHE A 218 1.00 -26.73 18.43
C PHE A 218 2.19 -25.79 18.25
N LEU A 219 3.35 -26.16 18.80
CA LEU A 219 4.56 -25.33 18.72
C LEU A 219 5.18 -25.36 17.32
N VAL A 220 5.20 -26.52 16.64
CA VAL A 220 5.67 -26.62 15.24
C VAL A 220 4.78 -25.78 14.31
N GLN A 221 3.46 -25.88 14.44
CA GLN A 221 2.54 -25.06 13.66
C GLN A 221 2.75 -23.57 13.96
N SER A 222 2.87 -23.19 15.24
CA SER A 222 3.14 -21.81 15.62
C SER A 222 4.44 -21.29 15.01
N TYR A 223 5.52 -22.07 15.07
CA TYR A 223 6.80 -21.73 14.45
C TYR A 223 6.66 -21.49 12.94
N ARG A 224 6.05 -22.42 12.20
CA ARG A 224 5.86 -22.32 10.75
C ARG A 224 5.00 -21.11 10.37
N LEU A 225 3.89 -20.88 11.08
CA LEU A 225 3.00 -19.74 10.85
C LEU A 225 3.68 -18.40 11.16
N LEU A 226 4.42 -18.31 12.27
CA LEU A 226 5.16 -17.11 12.63
C LEU A 226 6.26 -16.81 11.63
N LEU A 227 6.96 -17.84 11.13
CA LEU A 227 8.01 -17.69 10.13
C LEU A 227 7.43 -17.24 8.78
N SER A 228 6.34 -17.85 8.32
CA SER A 228 5.59 -17.42 7.12
C SER A 228 5.12 -15.96 7.25
N MET A 229 4.54 -15.61 8.39
CA MET A 229 4.04 -14.25 8.65
C MET A 229 5.18 -13.24 8.67
N ALA A 230 6.28 -13.54 9.35
CA ALA A 230 7.46 -12.68 9.42
C ALA A 230 8.09 -12.48 8.04
N MET A 231 8.21 -13.54 7.24
CA MET A 231 8.75 -13.48 5.88
C MET A 231 7.85 -12.61 4.99
N MET A 232 6.54 -12.87 4.98
CA MET A 232 5.60 -12.10 4.16
C MET A 232 5.54 -10.63 4.59
N TYR A 233 5.48 -10.35 5.89
CA TYR A 233 5.52 -8.99 6.42
C TYR A 233 6.79 -8.26 6.00
N THR A 234 7.95 -8.88 6.19
CA THR A 234 9.25 -8.24 5.89
C THR A 234 9.42 -8.03 4.39
N ALA A 235 9.08 -9.03 3.57
CA ALA A 235 9.19 -8.94 2.12
C ALA A 235 8.30 -7.84 1.54
N LEU A 236 7.03 -7.78 1.95
CA LEU A 236 6.10 -6.74 1.51
C LEU A 236 6.54 -5.35 1.98
N HIS A 237 6.95 -5.21 3.25
CA HIS A 237 7.43 -3.93 3.78
C HIS A 237 8.64 -3.43 2.99
N THR A 238 9.62 -4.31 2.75
CA THR A 238 10.84 -3.99 2.01
C THR A 238 10.53 -3.61 0.54
N VAL A 239 9.66 -4.36 -0.13
CA VAL A 239 9.22 -4.05 -1.49
C VAL A 239 8.49 -2.70 -1.55
N PHE A 240 7.61 -2.41 -0.60
CA PHE A 240 6.90 -1.13 -0.59
C PHE A 240 7.81 0.05 -0.28
N ASP A 241 8.88 -0.12 0.51
CA ASP A 241 9.86 0.93 0.78
C ASP A 241 10.70 1.30 -0.46
N LEU A 242 10.80 0.44 -1.47
CA LEU A 242 11.44 0.78 -2.75
C LEU A 242 10.75 1.96 -3.45
N SER A 243 9.42 2.05 -3.34
CA SER A 243 8.62 3.10 -4.00
C SER A 243 9.03 4.51 -3.57
N PRO A 244 8.98 4.90 -2.28
CA PRO A 244 9.44 6.23 -1.86
C PRO A 244 10.94 6.44 -2.08
N LEU A 245 11.79 5.41 -1.95
CA LEU A 245 13.22 5.55 -2.22
C LEU A 245 13.49 5.89 -3.69
N PHE A 246 12.74 5.30 -4.61
CA PHE A 246 12.85 5.56 -6.04
C PHE A 246 12.16 6.87 -6.46
N PHE A 247 10.86 6.99 -6.21
CA PHE A 247 10.07 8.12 -6.72
C PHE A 247 10.37 9.43 -5.99
N ALA A 248 10.39 9.43 -4.65
CA ALA A 248 10.69 10.64 -3.90
C ALA A 248 12.21 10.89 -3.79
N GLY A 249 13.01 9.83 -3.65
CA GLY A 249 14.46 9.92 -3.48
C GLY A 249 15.23 10.15 -4.78
N LEU A 250 15.10 9.24 -5.75
CA LEU A 250 15.88 9.28 -6.98
C LEU A 250 15.31 10.25 -8.03
N LEU A 251 14.00 10.23 -8.24
CA LEU A 251 13.36 11.11 -9.25
C LEU A 251 13.04 12.49 -8.66
N GLY A 252 12.41 12.50 -7.47
CA GLY A 252 12.11 13.70 -6.72
C GLY A 252 11.01 14.57 -7.32
N PRO A 253 10.53 15.58 -6.57
CA PRO A 253 9.38 16.39 -6.99
C PRO A 253 9.69 17.34 -8.15
N THR A 254 10.98 17.53 -8.47
CA THR A 254 11.43 18.33 -9.62
C THR A 254 11.21 17.62 -10.94
N LEU A 255 11.33 16.28 -10.99
CA LEU A 255 11.19 15.51 -12.22
C LEU A 255 9.75 14.99 -12.43
N ILE A 256 9.10 14.53 -11.36
CA ILE A 256 7.80 13.86 -11.45
C ILE A 256 6.68 14.60 -10.71
N GLY A 257 6.91 15.85 -10.31
CA GLY A 257 5.92 16.72 -9.70
C GLY A 257 5.45 16.22 -8.33
N VAL A 258 4.13 16.25 -8.11
CA VAL A 258 3.51 15.81 -6.84
C VAL A 258 3.89 14.37 -6.48
N ARG A 259 4.15 13.51 -7.48
CA ARG A 259 4.55 12.11 -7.26
C ARG A 259 5.91 11.97 -6.59
N GLY A 260 6.74 13.00 -6.60
CA GLY A 260 8.02 13.00 -5.88
C GLY A 260 7.93 13.57 -4.47
N GLU A 261 6.75 14.00 -4.03
CA GLU A 261 6.58 14.66 -2.73
C GLU A 261 6.59 13.66 -1.57
N PRO A 262 7.19 13.99 -0.41
CA PRO A 262 7.28 13.05 0.70
C PRO A 262 5.92 12.70 1.34
N TRP A 263 4.95 13.62 1.29
CA TRP A 263 3.68 13.47 1.99
C TRP A 263 2.74 12.44 1.34
N ILE A 264 2.98 12.02 0.09
CA ILE A 264 2.17 10.99 -0.56
C ILE A 264 2.59 9.57 -0.16
N TYR A 265 3.65 9.41 0.63
CA TYR A 265 4.24 8.12 1.03
C TYR A 265 4.16 7.87 2.55
N PRO A 266 2.95 7.73 3.13
CA PRO A 266 2.83 7.34 4.52
C PRO A 266 3.29 5.89 4.72
N ASP A 267 3.50 5.51 5.97
CA ASP A 267 3.75 4.11 6.33
C ASP A 267 2.75 3.16 5.64
N THR A 268 3.27 2.01 5.20
CA THR A 268 2.46 0.95 4.60
C THR A 268 1.56 0.28 5.64
N TYR A 269 2.11 -0.04 6.81
CA TYR A 269 1.40 -0.71 7.90
C TYR A 269 0.97 0.29 8.97
N GLY A 270 -0.23 0.11 9.51
CA GLY A 270 -0.73 0.88 10.64
C GLY A 270 -0.07 0.49 11.96
N ALA A 271 -0.48 1.16 13.03
CA ALA A 271 -0.01 0.85 14.38
C ALA A 271 -0.56 -0.49 14.87
N PHE A 272 0.30 -1.29 15.53
CA PHE A 272 -0.11 -2.56 16.13
C PHE A 272 -1.20 -2.40 17.20
N SER A 273 -1.29 -1.22 17.82
CA SER A 273 -2.37 -0.88 18.75
C SER A 273 -3.77 -1.01 18.14
N THR A 274 -3.91 -0.93 16.81
CA THR A 274 -5.20 -1.15 16.15
C THR A 274 -5.72 -2.58 16.37
N ILE A 275 -4.84 -3.59 16.41
CA ILE A 275 -5.19 -4.98 16.75
C ILE A 275 -5.60 -5.08 18.22
N LEU A 276 -4.85 -4.43 19.11
CA LEU A 276 -5.17 -4.43 20.54
C LEU A 276 -6.54 -3.78 20.79
N ASP A 277 -6.85 -2.68 20.11
CA ASP A 277 -8.08 -1.92 20.33
C ASP A 277 -9.30 -2.48 19.58
N LYS A 278 -9.11 -3.10 18.41
CA LYS A 278 -10.21 -3.52 17.51
C LYS A 278 -10.17 -5.00 17.11
N GLY A 279 -9.26 -5.80 17.65
CA GLY A 279 -9.16 -7.23 17.38
C GLY A 279 -8.88 -7.55 15.90
N LEU A 280 -9.58 -8.56 15.39
CA LEU A 280 -9.41 -9.06 14.02
C LEU A 280 -9.83 -8.03 12.97
N ALA A 281 -10.83 -7.19 13.28
CA ALA A 281 -11.19 -6.05 12.44
C ALA A 281 -10.06 -5.00 12.41
N GLY A 282 -9.34 -4.83 13.52
CA GLY A 282 -8.15 -3.98 13.60
C GLY A 282 -6.98 -4.51 12.77
N TRP A 283 -6.77 -5.83 12.79
CA TRP A 283 -5.77 -6.50 11.96
C TRP A 283 -5.94 -6.16 10.48
N TRP A 284 -7.12 -6.43 9.91
CA TRP A 284 -7.36 -6.27 8.48
C TRP A 284 -7.73 -4.84 8.06
N GLY A 285 -8.40 -4.08 8.92
CA GLY A 285 -8.94 -2.74 8.60
C GLY A 285 -8.10 -1.57 9.09
N GLY A 286 -6.93 -1.82 9.70
CA GLY A 286 -6.04 -0.77 10.21
C GLY A 286 -4.56 -1.14 10.19
N TRP A 287 -4.18 -2.32 10.68
CA TRP A 287 -2.76 -2.69 10.77
C TRP A 287 -2.18 -3.18 9.44
N TRP A 288 -2.85 -4.12 8.77
CA TRP A 288 -2.41 -4.69 7.49
C TRP A 288 -2.38 -3.62 6.38
N HIS A 289 -1.56 -3.80 5.34
CA HIS A 289 -1.09 -2.75 4.41
C HIS A 289 -2.12 -1.84 3.69
N GLN A 290 -3.43 -2.14 3.73
CA GLN A 290 -4.54 -1.38 3.13
C GLN A 290 -4.46 -1.12 1.60
N THR A 291 -3.43 -1.60 0.90
CA THR A 291 -3.18 -1.35 -0.54
C THR A 291 -4.39 -1.61 -1.44
N PHE A 292 -5.10 -2.73 -1.28
CA PHE A 292 -6.21 -3.09 -2.18
C PHE A 292 -7.59 -2.62 -1.70
N ARG A 293 -7.65 -1.84 -0.60
CA ARG A 293 -8.88 -1.54 0.12
C ARG A 293 -9.93 -0.83 -0.75
N PHE A 294 -9.51 0.18 -1.51
CA PHE A 294 -10.44 0.97 -2.30
C PHE A 294 -11.23 0.10 -3.27
N ALA A 295 -10.54 -0.77 -4.01
CA ALA A 295 -11.17 -1.62 -5.01
C ALA A 295 -12.24 -2.51 -4.38
N PHE A 296 -11.91 -3.19 -3.29
CA PHE A 296 -12.83 -4.10 -2.63
C PHE A 296 -14.04 -3.37 -2.02
N GLU A 297 -13.82 -2.24 -1.36
CA GLU A 297 -14.90 -1.47 -0.75
C GLU A 297 -15.81 -0.81 -1.80
N ALA A 298 -15.26 -0.25 -2.86
CA ALA A 298 -16.03 0.41 -3.92
C ALA A 298 -16.94 -0.59 -4.65
N THR A 299 -16.41 -1.76 -5.03
CA THR A 299 -17.22 -2.83 -5.64
C THR A 299 -18.32 -3.31 -4.69
N ALA A 300 -17.99 -3.56 -3.42
CA ALA A 300 -18.98 -4.02 -2.45
C ALA A 300 -20.11 -2.99 -2.24
N LYS A 301 -19.78 -1.70 -2.14
CA LYS A 301 -20.78 -0.62 -2.03
C LYS A 301 -21.70 -0.58 -3.25
N ARG A 302 -21.14 -0.67 -4.45
CA ARG A 302 -21.92 -0.65 -5.69
C ARG A 302 -22.89 -1.81 -5.77
N ILE A 303 -22.43 -3.03 -5.50
CA ILE A 303 -23.28 -4.23 -5.52
C ILE A 303 -24.44 -4.08 -4.53
N LEU A 304 -24.18 -3.57 -3.32
CA LEU A 304 -25.24 -3.36 -2.33
C LEU A 304 -26.26 -2.31 -2.75
N GLN A 305 -25.80 -1.20 -3.36
CA GLN A 305 -26.68 -0.15 -3.88
C GLN A 305 -27.61 -0.67 -4.97
N GLU A 306 -27.07 -1.42 -5.93
CA GLU A 306 -27.85 -2.01 -7.03
C GLU A 306 -28.86 -3.05 -6.54
N LEU A 307 -28.53 -3.77 -5.46
CA LEU A 307 -29.44 -4.72 -4.83
C LEU A 307 -30.43 -4.06 -3.84
N GLY A 308 -30.41 -2.73 -3.68
CA GLY A 308 -31.33 -2.00 -2.80
C GLY A 308 -31.06 -2.18 -1.30
N PHE A 309 -29.87 -2.64 -0.90
CA PHE A 309 -29.51 -2.76 0.51
C PHE A 309 -29.06 -1.42 1.10
N ASP A 310 -29.56 -1.10 2.29
CA ASP A 310 -29.03 0.00 3.09
C ASP A 310 -27.65 -0.36 3.65
N ILE A 311 -26.60 0.27 3.12
CA ILE A 311 -25.20 0.09 3.55
C ILE A 311 -25.00 0.48 5.02
N SER A 312 -25.83 1.37 5.57
CA SER A 312 -25.70 1.82 6.96
C SER A 312 -26.22 0.79 7.97
N SER A 313 -27.12 -0.10 7.53
CA SER A 313 -27.70 -1.19 8.32
C SER A 313 -26.66 -2.24 8.72
N LEU A 314 -26.98 -3.03 9.76
CA LEU A 314 -26.08 -4.10 10.24
C LEU A 314 -25.88 -5.18 9.16
N SER A 315 -26.96 -5.59 8.48
CA SER A 315 -26.92 -6.56 7.38
C SER A 315 -26.14 -6.01 6.19
N GLY A 316 -26.33 -4.74 5.84
CA GLY A 316 -25.56 -4.06 4.79
C GLY A 316 -24.06 -4.05 5.08
N LYS A 317 -23.65 -3.69 6.30
CA LYS A 317 -22.22 -3.74 6.72
C LYS A 317 -21.66 -5.16 6.73
N ALA A 318 -22.45 -6.14 7.17
CA ALA A 318 -22.02 -7.54 7.16
C ALA A 318 -21.82 -8.06 5.73
N LEU A 319 -22.77 -7.78 4.83
CA LEU A 319 -22.68 -8.19 3.44
C LEU A 319 -21.55 -7.46 2.71
N GLN A 320 -21.34 -6.17 2.99
CA GLN A 320 -20.19 -5.42 2.48
C GLN A 320 -18.86 -6.09 2.85
N LEU A 321 -18.74 -6.49 4.11
CA LEU A 321 -17.55 -7.18 4.62
C LEU A 321 -17.32 -8.51 3.91
N ILE A 322 -18.37 -9.33 3.79
CA ILE A 322 -18.31 -10.64 3.11
C ILE A 322 -17.90 -10.47 1.64
N ILE A 323 -18.49 -9.53 0.92
CA ILE A 323 -18.14 -9.26 -0.49
C ILE A 323 -16.68 -8.80 -0.59
N ALA A 324 -16.26 -7.85 0.24
CA ALA A 324 -14.89 -7.32 0.20
C ALA A 324 -13.84 -8.41 0.45
N PHE A 325 -14.05 -9.27 1.46
CA PHE A 325 -13.16 -10.40 1.72
C PHE A 325 -13.26 -11.51 0.67
N SER A 326 -14.42 -11.70 0.03
CA SER A 326 -14.54 -12.63 -1.11
C SER A 326 -13.72 -12.16 -2.30
N LEU A 327 -13.76 -10.86 -2.62
CA LEU A 327 -12.93 -10.27 -3.68
C LEU A 327 -11.43 -10.40 -3.35
N SER A 328 -11.05 -10.18 -2.10
CA SER A 328 -9.69 -10.45 -1.62
C SER A 328 -9.31 -11.92 -1.76
N GLY A 329 -10.22 -12.84 -1.44
CA GLY A 329 -10.04 -14.28 -1.61
C GLY A 329 -9.86 -14.67 -3.08
N CYS A 330 -10.68 -14.13 -3.99
CA CYS A 330 -10.54 -14.37 -5.43
C CYS A 330 -9.17 -13.91 -5.94
N LEU A 331 -8.69 -12.75 -5.47
CA LEU A 331 -7.37 -12.22 -5.83
C LEU A 331 -6.25 -13.21 -5.50
N HIS A 332 -6.28 -13.76 -4.29
CA HIS A 332 -5.26 -14.72 -3.86
C HIS A 332 -5.47 -16.12 -4.44
N ALA A 333 -6.71 -16.52 -4.73
CA ALA A 333 -6.99 -17.76 -5.45
C ALA A 333 -6.44 -17.71 -6.89
N CYS A 334 -6.63 -16.60 -7.61
CA CYS A 334 -6.03 -16.41 -8.93
C CYS A 334 -4.50 -16.47 -8.89
N ALA A 335 -3.90 -15.88 -7.86
CA ALA A 335 -2.46 -15.97 -7.62
C ALA A 335 -2.00 -17.41 -7.34
N SER A 336 -2.76 -18.14 -6.52
CA SER A 336 -2.55 -19.55 -6.21
C SER A 336 -2.62 -20.45 -7.45
N VAL A 337 -3.58 -20.22 -8.36
CA VAL A 337 -3.70 -20.96 -9.64
C VAL A 337 -2.45 -20.83 -10.51
N THR A 338 -1.80 -19.67 -10.46
CA THR A 338 -0.62 -19.39 -11.29
C THR A 338 0.69 -19.90 -10.72
N GLN A 339 0.69 -20.48 -9.51
CA GLN A 339 1.88 -21.10 -8.95
C GLN A 339 2.24 -22.41 -9.67
N LEU A 340 3.51 -22.82 -9.59
CA LEU A 340 3.97 -24.01 -10.32
C LEU A 340 3.65 -25.31 -9.57
N GLY A 341 3.52 -25.26 -8.25
CA GLY A 341 3.21 -26.43 -7.43
C GLY A 341 1.73 -26.76 -7.37
N GLN A 342 1.39 -27.90 -6.75
CA GLN A 342 -0.01 -28.29 -6.55
C GLN A 342 -0.63 -27.46 -5.43
N THR A 343 -1.44 -26.47 -5.81
CA THR A 343 -2.12 -25.58 -4.88
C THR A 343 -3.60 -25.91 -4.73
N HIS A 344 -4.24 -25.26 -3.75
CA HIS A 344 -5.64 -25.31 -3.40
C HIS A 344 -6.28 -23.91 -3.45
N PRO A 345 -6.48 -23.32 -4.64
CA PRO A 345 -6.95 -21.94 -4.77
C PRO A 345 -8.25 -21.63 -4.04
N ILE A 346 -9.23 -22.54 -4.10
CA ILE A 346 -10.55 -22.34 -3.50
C ILE A 346 -10.55 -22.74 -2.02
N THR A 347 -10.16 -23.97 -1.71
CA THR A 347 -10.22 -24.52 -0.34
C THR A 347 -9.12 -23.99 0.57
N GLY A 348 -8.03 -23.48 0.01
CA GLY A 348 -6.93 -22.82 0.73
C GLY A 348 -7.08 -21.30 0.70
N ALA A 349 -6.52 -20.67 -0.34
CA ALA A 349 -6.39 -19.21 -0.43
C ALA A 349 -7.72 -18.46 -0.33
N PHE A 350 -8.74 -18.82 -1.12
CA PHE A 350 -10.05 -18.14 -1.07
C PHE A 350 -10.73 -18.33 0.29
N SER A 351 -10.81 -19.58 0.79
CA SER A 351 -11.40 -19.89 2.09
C SER A 351 -10.74 -19.14 3.24
N PHE A 352 -9.41 -18.99 3.23
CA PHE A 352 -8.70 -18.20 4.25
C PHE A 352 -9.25 -16.78 4.36
N PHE A 353 -9.35 -16.05 3.25
CA PHE A 353 -9.83 -14.66 3.26
C PHE A 353 -11.32 -14.58 3.58
N LEU A 354 -12.15 -15.47 3.03
CA LEU A 354 -13.58 -15.48 3.33
C LEU A 354 -13.83 -15.68 4.85
N LEU A 355 -13.10 -16.61 5.48
CA LEU A 355 -13.19 -16.87 6.91
C LEU A 355 -12.84 -15.65 7.78
N GLN A 356 -12.01 -14.71 7.30
CA GLN A 356 -11.72 -13.50 8.07
C GLN A 356 -12.96 -12.63 8.27
N SER A 357 -13.84 -12.55 7.26
CA SER A 357 -15.11 -11.83 7.41
C SER A 357 -16.01 -12.47 8.47
N LEU A 358 -16.07 -13.81 8.50
CA LEU A 358 -16.85 -14.56 9.48
C LEU A 358 -16.27 -14.41 10.90
N GLY A 359 -14.94 -14.43 11.04
CA GLY A 359 -14.25 -14.18 12.31
C GLY A 359 -14.52 -12.79 12.87
N ILE A 360 -14.52 -11.77 12.00
CA ILE A 360 -14.85 -10.39 12.38
C ILE A 360 -16.31 -10.31 12.84
N LEU A 361 -17.25 -10.89 12.09
CA LEU A 361 -18.67 -10.90 12.46
C LEU A 361 -18.89 -11.62 13.80
N LEU A 362 -18.25 -12.77 14.00
CA LEU A 362 -18.29 -13.50 15.26
C LEU A 362 -17.76 -12.63 16.42
N GLN A 363 -16.60 -11.98 16.24
CA GLN A 363 -16.04 -11.10 17.27
C GLN A 363 -16.96 -9.93 17.60
N ILE A 364 -17.61 -9.33 16.59
CA ILE A 364 -18.58 -8.24 16.76
C ILE A 364 -19.79 -8.74 17.56
N LEU A 365 -20.35 -9.90 17.21
CA LEU A 365 -21.50 -10.48 17.90
C LEU A 365 -21.17 -10.79 19.37
N LEU A 366 -20.03 -11.45 19.63
CA LEU A 366 -19.58 -11.74 20.99
C LEU A 366 -19.36 -10.45 21.80
N SER A 367 -18.71 -9.46 21.20
CA SER A 367 -18.48 -8.16 21.85
C SER A 367 -19.79 -7.43 22.15
N HIS A 368 -20.77 -7.51 21.26
CA HIS A 368 -22.10 -6.93 21.47
C HIS A 368 -22.83 -7.62 22.63
N GLN A 369 -22.80 -8.96 22.69
CA GLN A 369 -23.42 -9.69 23.80
C GLN A 369 -22.75 -9.37 25.14
N LEU A 370 -21.42 -9.37 25.19
CA LEU A 370 -20.66 -8.99 26.40
C LEU A 370 -20.95 -7.57 26.86
N LYS A 371 -21.17 -6.65 25.91
CA LYS A 371 -21.58 -5.27 26.21
C LYS A 371 -23.01 -5.23 26.76
N LYS A 372 -23.94 -5.98 26.17
CA LYS A 372 -25.34 -6.03 26.61
C LYS A 372 -25.48 -6.51 28.06
N ILE A 373 -24.64 -7.44 28.49
CA ILE A 373 -24.62 -7.94 29.88
C ILE A 373 -23.75 -7.10 30.83
N GLY A 374 -23.20 -5.97 30.38
CA GLY A 374 -22.43 -5.02 31.21
C GLY A 374 -21.03 -5.47 31.60
N VAL A 375 -20.48 -6.52 30.96
CA VAL A 375 -19.14 -7.04 31.25
C VAL A 375 -18.07 -6.08 30.71
N VAL A 376 -18.27 -5.52 29.51
CA VAL A 376 -17.27 -4.68 28.84
C VAL A 376 -16.96 -3.41 29.63
N GLU A 377 -17.98 -2.78 30.22
CA GLU A 377 -17.90 -1.56 31.02
C GLU A 377 -17.12 -1.78 32.32
N ARG A 378 -17.20 -2.99 32.88
CA ARG A 378 -16.50 -3.38 34.12
C ARG A 378 -15.10 -3.94 33.88
N THR A 379 -14.73 -4.18 32.62
CA THR A 379 -13.47 -4.83 32.27
C THR A 379 -12.36 -3.79 32.02
N PRO A 380 -11.21 -3.87 32.72
CA PRO A 380 -10.08 -2.97 32.48
C PRO A 380 -9.60 -2.99 31.01
N LYS A 381 -9.08 -1.85 30.53
CA LYS A 381 -8.61 -1.71 29.14
C LYS A 381 -7.55 -2.75 28.76
N ILE A 382 -6.64 -3.08 29.68
CA ILE A 382 -5.58 -4.07 29.45
C ILE A 382 -6.18 -5.45 29.16
N LEU A 383 -7.17 -5.87 29.96
CA LEU A 383 -7.83 -7.17 29.77
C LEU A 383 -8.61 -7.22 28.46
N ARG A 384 -9.32 -6.14 28.09
CA ARG A 384 -9.99 -6.04 26.78
C ARG A 384 -9.00 -6.14 25.62
N ARG A 385 -7.85 -5.46 25.70
CA ARG A 385 -6.78 -5.53 24.70
C ARG A 385 -6.17 -6.93 24.60
N ALA A 386 -5.95 -7.58 25.74
CA ALA A 386 -5.46 -8.96 25.79
C ALA A 386 -6.46 -9.92 25.13
N THR A 387 -7.76 -9.81 25.43
CA THR A 387 -8.81 -10.61 24.79
C THR A 387 -8.85 -10.41 23.27
N ASN A 388 -8.73 -9.17 22.79
CA ASN A 388 -8.66 -8.88 21.37
C ASN A 388 -7.46 -9.54 20.70
N LEU A 389 -6.28 -9.46 21.32
CA LEU A 389 -5.06 -10.08 20.81
C LEU A 389 -5.17 -11.61 20.81
N ILE A 390 -5.67 -12.21 21.88
CA ILE A 390 -5.85 -13.66 22.01
C ILE A 390 -6.85 -14.16 20.96
N PHE A 391 -8.01 -13.50 20.82
CA PHE A 391 -9.00 -13.88 19.81
C PHE A 391 -8.41 -13.80 18.40
N THR A 392 -7.72 -12.70 18.08
CA THR A 392 -7.09 -12.51 16.76
C THR A 392 -6.04 -13.59 16.48
N SER A 393 -5.18 -13.86 17.47
CA SER A 393 -4.11 -14.85 17.34
C SER A 393 -4.65 -16.26 17.22
N ALA A 394 -5.68 -16.62 18.01
CA ALA A 394 -6.33 -17.92 17.91
C ALA A 394 -7.05 -18.11 16.57
N TRP A 395 -7.78 -17.09 16.10
CA TRP A 395 -8.45 -17.14 14.80
C TRP A 395 -7.45 -17.33 13.65
N LEU A 396 -6.36 -16.57 13.65
CA LEU A 396 -5.32 -16.68 12.64
C LEU A 396 -4.55 -17.99 12.77
N TYR A 397 -4.28 -18.49 13.99
CA TYR A 397 -3.66 -19.79 14.18
C TYR A 397 -4.47 -20.92 13.53
N LEU A 398 -5.80 -20.86 13.64
CA LEU A 398 -6.70 -21.86 13.06
C LEU A 398 -6.86 -21.72 11.54
N THR A 399 -6.88 -20.48 11.02
CA THR A 399 -7.21 -20.22 9.62
C THR A 399 -6.00 -20.03 8.71
N ALA A 400 -4.89 -19.49 9.19
CA ALA A 400 -3.69 -19.20 8.40
C ALA A 400 -3.03 -20.43 7.75
N PRO A 401 -3.13 -21.67 8.26
CA PRO A 401 -2.64 -22.84 7.52
C PRO A 401 -3.22 -22.93 6.11
N LEU A 402 -4.49 -22.55 5.91
CA LEU A 402 -5.16 -22.60 4.60
C LEU A 402 -4.40 -21.84 3.51
N ILE A 403 -3.75 -20.72 3.85
CA ILE A 403 -2.95 -19.94 2.90
C ILE A 403 -1.46 -20.26 2.99
N CYS A 404 -0.93 -20.57 4.18
CA CYS A 404 0.50 -20.86 4.33
C CYS A 404 0.90 -22.19 3.69
N ASP A 405 0.03 -23.20 3.79
CA ASP A 405 0.24 -24.51 3.16
C ASP A 405 0.16 -24.37 1.64
N ASP A 406 -0.79 -23.58 1.16
CA ASP A 406 -0.94 -23.26 -0.27
C ASP A 406 0.30 -22.55 -0.84
N PHE A 407 0.81 -21.57 -0.11
CA PHE A 407 2.05 -20.86 -0.41
C PHE A 407 3.24 -21.80 -0.48
N ALA A 408 3.38 -22.70 0.49
CA ALA A 408 4.46 -23.66 0.53
C ALA A 408 4.35 -24.71 -0.58
N ALA A 409 3.17 -25.30 -0.78
CA ALA A 409 2.91 -26.28 -1.83
C ALA A 409 3.09 -25.66 -3.22
N GLY A 410 2.68 -24.41 -3.41
CA GLY A 410 2.90 -23.65 -4.64
C GLY A 410 4.33 -23.09 -4.78
N GLY A 411 5.22 -23.39 -3.83
CA GLY A 411 6.63 -23.06 -3.88
C GLY A 411 6.97 -21.57 -3.77
N ILE A 412 6.10 -20.74 -3.21
CA ILE A 412 6.35 -19.29 -3.07
C ILE A 412 7.65 -19.04 -2.30
N TRP A 413 7.92 -19.86 -1.27
CA TRP A 413 9.07 -19.76 -0.40
C TRP A 413 10.38 -20.18 -1.05
N LEU A 414 10.34 -20.76 -2.27
CA LEU A 414 11.53 -21.08 -3.05
C LEU A 414 12.11 -19.86 -3.74
N PHE A 415 11.34 -18.77 -3.86
CA PHE A 415 11.85 -17.51 -4.36
C PHE A 415 13.01 -16.98 -3.50
N GLU A 416 14.00 -16.39 -4.16
CA GLU A 416 15.16 -15.80 -3.51
C GLU A 416 15.00 -14.27 -3.46
N PRO A 417 14.56 -13.69 -2.33
CA PRO A 417 14.23 -12.27 -2.25
C PRO A 417 15.44 -11.35 -2.25
N ILE A 418 16.63 -11.88 -1.98
CA ILE A 418 17.88 -11.12 -1.88
C ILE A 418 18.95 -11.70 -2.81
N PRO A 419 19.80 -10.87 -3.44
CA PRO A 419 20.86 -11.34 -4.33
C PRO A 419 22.03 -11.98 -3.57
N ILE A 420 22.34 -11.46 -2.38
CA ILE A 420 23.50 -11.88 -1.58
C ILE A 420 23.04 -12.27 -0.17
N SER A 421 23.40 -13.47 0.26
CA SER A 421 23.16 -13.97 1.62
C SER A 421 24.48 -14.06 2.40
N PRO A 422 24.75 -13.10 3.31
CA PRO A 422 25.84 -13.21 4.28
C PRO A 422 25.79 -14.52 5.09
N LEU A 423 24.61 -14.96 5.55
CA LEU A 423 24.49 -16.17 6.35
C LEU A 423 24.89 -17.43 5.59
N ARG A 424 24.50 -17.56 4.32
CA ARG A 424 24.98 -18.66 3.47
C ARG A 424 26.48 -18.57 3.22
N GLY A 425 27.02 -17.36 3.07
CA GLY A 425 28.46 -17.12 2.98
C GLY A 425 29.24 -17.56 4.22
N LEU A 426 28.60 -17.51 5.40
CA LEU A 426 29.14 -18.02 6.66
C LEU A 426 28.93 -19.53 6.85
N GLY A 427 28.39 -20.23 5.85
CA GLY A 427 28.14 -21.68 5.91
C GLY A 427 26.87 -22.07 6.68
N LEU A 428 25.97 -21.12 6.97
CA LEU A 428 24.70 -21.40 7.67
C LEU A 428 23.57 -21.82 6.72
N GLY A 429 23.83 -21.82 5.41
CA GLY A 429 22.91 -22.31 4.39
C GLY A 429 22.81 -23.83 4.33
N ILE A 430 21.90 -24.33 3.49
CA ILE A 430 21.87 -25.76 3.14
C ILE A 430 23.03 -26.10 2.19
N GLU A 431 23.45 -27.36 2.19
CA GLU A 431 24.52 -27.83 1.31
C GLU A 431 24.23 -27.52 -0.16
N GLY A 432 25.25 -27.06 -0.89
CA GLY A 432 25.12 -26.65 -2.30
C GLY A 432 24.60 -25.23 -2.52
N THR A 433 24.18 -24.50 -1.48
CA THR A 433 23.80 -23.09 -1.60
C THR A 433 24.97 -22.16 -1.34
N GLY A 434 25.18 -21.20 -2.24
CA GLY A 434 26.23 -20.19 -2.12
C GLY A 434 25.70 -18.85 -1.61
N TRP A 435 26.60 -17.97 -1.20
CA TRP A 435 26.30 -16.57 -0.83
C TRP A 435 25.67 -15.76 -1.97
N TRP A 436 25.94 -16.10 -3.23
CA TRP A 436 25.28 -15.52 -4.41
C TRP A 436 23.99 -16.29 -4.70
N CYS A 437 22.87 -15.78 -4.19
CA CYS A 437 21.58 -16.47 -4.20
C CYS A 437 20.96 -16.56 -5.59
N TRP A 438 21.27 -15.62 -6.48
CA TRP A 438 20.75 -15.59 -7.85
C TRP A 438 21.66 -16.30 -8.86
N LYS A 439 22.56 -17.17 -8.39
CA LYS A 439 23.42 -17.99 -9.25
C LYS A 439 22.56 -18.93 -10.10
N GLY A 440 22.72 -18.88 -11.43
CA GLY A 440 22.01 -19.77 -12.35
C GLY A 440 20.56 -19.38 -12.62
N PHE A 441 20.08 -18.24 -12.09
CA PHE A 441 18.83 -17.66 -12.57
C PHE A 441 19.04 -17.16 -14.00
N PRO A 442 18.20 -17.55 -14.98
CA PRO A 442 18.20 -16.89 -16.26
C PRO A 442 17.73 -15.46 -16.00
N TRP A 443 18.68 -14.53 -15.95
CA TRP A 443 18.37 -13.11 -16.06
C TRP A 443 17.54 -12.87 -17.32
N ILE A 444 16.84 -11.72 -17.37
CA ILE A 444 16.08 -11.25 -18.53
C ILE A 444 16.81 -11.66 -19.81
N HIS A 445 16.30 -12.69 -20.48
CA HIS A 445 16.90 -13.20 -21.70
C HIS A 445 15.86 -13.23 -22.80
N TRP A 446 16.33 -13.02 -24.02
CA TRP A 446 15.48 -13.08 -25.19
C TRP A 446 15.17 -14.53 -25.53
N TYR A 447 13.92 -14.92 -25.35
CA TYR A 447 13.42 -16.21 -25.79
C TYR A 447 12.81 -16.08 -27.18
N ARG A 448 13.19 -16.98 -28.07
CA ARG A 448 12.65 -17.05 -29.43
C ARG A 448 11.79 -18.29 -29.57
N GLY A 449 10.48 -18.10 -29.58
CA GLY A 449 9.52 -19.16 -29.84
C GLY A 449 9.39 -19.49 -31.33
N GLN A 450 8.56 -20.49 -31.65
CA GLN A 450 8.28 -20.86 -33.04
C GLN A 450 7.49 -19.77 -33.78
N HIS A 451 6.74 -18.96 -33.02
CA HIS A 451 5.95 -17.86 -33.55
C HIS A 451 6.33 -16.53 -32.87
N TRP A 452 6.02 -15.41 -33.53
CA TRP A 452 6.36 -14.08 -33.01
C TRP A 452 5.67 -13.78 -31.68
N TRP A 453 4.44 -14.28 -31.46
CA TRP A 453 3.70 -14.13 -30.19
C TRP A 453 4.23 -15.02 -29.06
N GLN A 454 5.14 -15.95 -29.37
CA GLN A 454 5.87 -16.76 -28.39
C GLN A 454 7.29 -16.23 -28.16
N THR A 455 7.68 -15.13 -28.83
CA THR A 455 9.02 -14.54 -28.74
C THR A 455 8.97 -13.30 -27.86
N GLY A 456 9.94 -13.15 -26.96
CA GLY A 456 10.01 -12.01 -26.07
C GLY A 456 11.01 -12.20 -24.94
N PHE A 457 11.03 -11.26 -24.01
CA PHE A 457 11.81 -11.40 -22.79
C PHE A 457 11.13 -12.40 -21.85
N ILE A 458 11.89 -13.39 -21.38
CA ILE A 458 11.50 -14.26 -20.27
C ILE A 458 12.34 -13.87 -19.05
N MET A 459 11.67 -13.85 -17.89
CA MET A 459 12.22 -13.61 -16.55
C MET A 459 11.98 -14.81 -15.64
#